data_AF-Q5B317-F1
#
_entry.id   AF-Q5B317-F1
#
_cell.length_a   1.000
_cell.length_b   1.000
_cell.length_c   1.000
_cell.angle_alpha   90.00
_cell.angle_beta   90.00
_cell.angle_gamma   90.00
#
_symmetry.space_group_name_H-M   'P 1'
#
loop_
_entity.id
_entity.type
_entity.pdbx_description
1 polymer ?
#
loop_
_entity_poly.entity_id
_entity_poly.type
_entity_poly.pdbx_seq_one_letter_code
_entity_poly.pdbx_strand_id
1 'polypeptide(L)'
;MGVIYRCTYNDEATWQHLKQWIVDENRESIATSKAPTLIDNLDIVFFEDRARFDGASRDELRVHFKEWRADQFTRLGPADLEVMRGTRLGELVPRITMVHPELMGSRFQQFIEVDEESLHSMREGFDEPVRPYGTGHVDLVYADWPHDLEDSDEDESQEEYEDYEVFEPIDGCTEENVGWMKVVATGLGPPFFFLSYGIEWWQESYVRPPDVLYI
;
A
#
# COMPACT_ATOMS: atom_id res chain seq x y z
N MET A 1 -8.28 -2.66 -4.21
CA MET A 1 -8.06 -1.37 -4.88
C MET A 1 -7.63 -0.33 -3.89
N GLY A 2 -6.50 0.33 -4.17
CA GLY A 2 -5.69 1.01 -3.17
C GLY A 2 -6.10 2.42 -2.76
N VAL A 3 -5.35 2.93 -1.80
CA VAL A 3 -5.39 4.30 -1.28
C VAL A 3 -4.09 5.00 -1.63
N ILE A 4 -4.18 6.23 -2.11
CA ILE A 4 -3.06 7.03 -2.58
C ILE A 4 -3.10 8.40 -1.92
N TYR A 5 -2.02 8.79 -1.24
CA TYR A 5 -1.83 10.10 -0.65
C TYR A 5 -0.96 10.97 -1.53
N ARG A 6 -1.42 12.18 -1.82
CA ARG A 6 -0.61 13.23 -2.42
C ARG A 6 0.04 14.05 -1.30
N CYS A 7 1.35 13.91 -1.16
CA CYS A 7 2.13 14.56 -0.11
C CYS A 7 2.95 15.77 -0.62
N THR A 8 2.92 16.03 -1.92
CA THR A 8 3.53 17.21 -2.53
C THR A 8 2.58 17.86 -3.54
N TYR A 9 2.67 19.18 -3.64
CA TYR A 9 1.78 19.98 -4.50
C TYR A 9 2.57 20.97 -5.38
N ASN A 10 3.85 20.67 -5.61
CA ASN A 10 4.77 21.51 -6.39
C ASN A 10 4.68 21.23 -7.90
N ASP A 11 4.20 20.04 -8.30
CA ASP A 11 4.07 19.65 -9.71
C ASP A 11 2.66 19.09 -10.02
N GLU A 12 1.76 19.97 -10.43
CA GLU A 12 0.38 19.60 -10.78
C GLU A 12 0.30 18.77 -12.07
N ALA A 13 1.15 19.07 -13.05
CA ALA A 13 1.08 18.43 -14.35
C ALA A 13 1.47 16.95 -14.26
N THR A 14 2.58 16.66 -13.57
CA THR A 14 3.05 15.29 -13.36
C THR A 14 2.09 14.51 -12.46
N TRP A 15 1.53 15.16 -11.42
CA TRP A 15 0.50 14.54 -10.59
C TRP A 15 -0.75 14.12 -11.39
N GLN A 16 -1.31 15.02 -12.21
CA GLN A 16 -2.47 14.70 -13.03
C GLN A 16 -2.18 13.58 -14.04
N HIS A 17 -0.97 13.55 -14.61
CA HIS A 17 -0.55 12.46 -15.48
C HIS A 17 -0.51 11.13 -14.73
N LEU A 18 0.15 11.07 -13.57
CA LEU A 18 0.22 9.87 -12.74
C LEU A 18 -1.17 9.35 -12.38
N LYS A 19 -2.05 10.24 -11.92
CA LYS A 19 -3.43 9.89 -11.55
C LYS A 19 -4.21 9.29 -12.72
N GLN A 20 -4.11 9.93 -13.90
CA GLN A 20 -4.77 9.43 -15.11
C GLN A 20 -4.20 8.07 -15.53
N TRP A 21 -2.87 7.93 -15.52
CA TRP A 21 -2.19 6.70 -15.88
C TRP A 21 -2.59 5.53 -14.97
N ILE A 22 -2.59 5.72 -13.64
CA ILE A 22 -3.03 4.68 -12.67
C ILE A 22 -4.46 4.24 -12.96
N VAL A 23 -5.37 5.18 -13.22
CA VAL A 23 -6.77 4.87 -13.51
C VAL A 23 -6.90 4.09 -14.81
N ASP A 24 -6.21 4.52 -15.88
CA ASP A 24 -6.29 3.89 -17.19
C ASP A 24 -5.70 2.47 -17.18
N GLU A 25 -4.53 2.29 -16.56
CA GLU A 25 -3.89 0.97 -16.41
C GLU A 25 -4.80 0.01 -15.64
N ASN A 26 -5.44 0.50 -14.58
CA ASN A 26 -6.39 -0.31 -13.81
C ASN A 26 -7.64 -0.68 -14.63
N ARG A 27 -8.14 0.22 -15.47
CA ARG A 27 -9.29 -0.06 -16.34
C ARG A 27 -8.94 -1.06 -17.45
N GLU A 28 -7.80 -0.89 -18.10
CA GLU A 28 -7.35 -1.77 -19.18
C GLU A 28 -7.09 -3.19 -18.66
N SER A 29 -6.40 -3.31 -17.52
CA SER A 29 -6.12 -4.59 -16.89
C SER A 29 -7.41 -5.31 -16.45
N ILE A 30 -8.40 -4.61 -15.90
CA ILE A 30 -9.70 -5.23 -15.56
C ILE A 30 -10.47 -5.63 -16.83
N ALA A 31 -10.52 -4.76 -17.85
CA ALA A 31 -11.26 -5.01 -19.09
C ALA A 31 -10.76 -6.25 -19.84
N THR A 32 -9.47 -6.54 -19.74
CA THR A 32 -8.83 -7.72 -20.34
C THR A 32 -8.80 -8.95 -19.43
N SER A 33 -9.27 -8.81 -18.19
CA SER A 33 -9.32 -9.90 -17.20
C SER A 33 -10.47 -10.89 -17.44
N LYS A 34 -10.49 -11.98 -16.66
CA LYS A 34 -11.60 -12.94 -16.64
C LYS A 34 -12.87 -12.40 -15.95
N ALA A 35 -12.81 -11.20 -15.35
CA ALA A 35 -13.90 -10.59 -14.61
C ALA A 35 -14.03 -9.09 -14.97
N PRO A 36 -14.35 -8.75 -16.23
CA PRO A 36 -14.39 -7.36 -16.70
C PRO A 36 -15.46 -6.51 -16.01
N THR A 37 -16.49 -7.14 -15.43
CA THR A 37 -17.52 -6.46 -14.61
C THR A 37 -16.96 -5.87 -13.31
N LEU A 38 -15.73 -6.21 -12.91
CA LEU A 38 -15.07 -5.56 -11.77
C LEU A 38 -14.76 -4.09 -12.03
N ILE A 39 -14.83 -3.62 -13.28
CA ILE A 39 -14.60 -2.22 -13.62
C ILE A 39 -15.62 -1.29 -12.96
N ASP A 40 -16.84 -1.79 -12.73
CA ASP A 40 -17.91 -1.04 -12.06
C ASP A 40 -17.63 -0.88 -10.56
N ASN A 41 -16.74 -1.70 -10.01
CA ASN A 41 -16.28 -1.65 -8.62
C ASN A 41 -14.89 -1.02 -8.52
N LEU A 42 -14.45 -0.30 -9.55
CA LEU A 42 -13.15 0.37 -9.58
C LEU A 42 -13.14 1.57 -8.58
N ASP A 43 -12.76 1.32 -7.33
CA ASP A 43 -12.63 2.30 -6.24
C ASP A 43 -11.16 2.58 -5.82
N ILE A 44 -10.49 3.50 -6.53
CA ILE A 44 -9.17 4.03 -6.13
C ILE A 44 -9.41 5.31 -5.35
N VAL A 45 -8.90 5.37 -4.11
CA VAL A 45 -9.08 6.54 -3.25
C VAL A 45 -7.85 7.43 -3.35
N PHE A 46 -8.05 8.68 -3.75
CA PHE A 46 -7.01 9.71 -3.76
C PHE A 46 -7.27 10.72 -2.64
N PHE A 47 -6.31 10.87 -1.73
CA PHE A 47 -6.32 11.88 -0.69
C PHE A 47 -5.43 13.06 -1.11
N GLU A 48 -6.08 14.20 -1.38
CA GLU A 48 -5.46 15.39 -2.00
C GLU A 48 -5.71 16.69 -1.22
N ASP A 49 -6.04 16.59 0.07
CA ASP A 49 -6.18 17.77 0.94
C ASP A 49 -4.81 18.37 1.27
N ARG A 50 -4.41 19.40 0.52
CA ARG A 50 -3.15 20.12 0.70
C ARG A 50 -2.94 20.62 2.12
N ALA A 51 -3.98 21.11 2.79
CA ALA A 51 -3.83 21.64 4.14
C ALA A 51 -3.47 20.54 5.15
N ARG A 52 -3.77 19.28 4.81
CA ARG A 52 -3.56 18.12 5.67
C ARG A 52 -2.35 17.29 5.30
N PHE A 53 -2.03 17.19 4.01
CA PHE A 53 -1.08 16.19 3.50
C PHE A 53 0.20 16.78 2.89
N ASP A 54 0.29 18.10 2.63
CA ASP A 54 1.51 18.71 2.08
C ASP A 54 2.67 18.59 3.08
N GLY A 55 3.64 17.71 2.77
CA GLY A 55 4.76 17.37 3.64
C GLY A 55 4.40 16.55 4.89
N ALA A 56 3.24 15.88 4.92
CA ALA A 56 2.88 15.00 6.03
C ALA A 56 3.86 13.82 6.16
N SER A 57 4.20 13.45 7.38
CA SER A 57 5.05 12.29 7.68
C SER A 57 4.29 10.97 7.51
N ARG A 58 5.01 9.87 7.26
CA ARG A 58 4.42 8.53 7.17
C ARG A 58 3.61 8.13 8.40
N ASP A 59 4.00 8.56 9.58
CA ASP A 59 3.24 8.30 10.81
C ASP A 59 1.89 9.03 10.82
N GLU A 60 1.85 10.28 10.39
CA GLU A 60 0.59 11.03 10.23
C GLU A 60 -0.32 10.38 9.18
N LEU A 61 0.27 9.89 8.08
CA LEU A 61 -0.46 9.16 7.04
C LEU A 61 -1.00 7.82 7.55
N ARG A 62 -0.21 7.06 8.33
CA ARG A 62 -0.65 5.81 8.97
C ARG A 62 -1.84 6.05 9.90
N VAL A 63 -1.77 7.07 10.77
CA VAL A 63 -2.87 7.44 11.66
C VAL A 63 -4.16 7.70 10.87
N HIS A 64 -4.09 8.58 9.87
CA HIS A 64 -5.27 8.89 9.05
C HIS A 64 -5.78 7.68 8.27
N PHE A 65 -4.88 6.86 7.72
CA PHE A 65 -5.25 5.65 7.01
C PHE A 65 -5.97 4.66 7.91
N LYS A 66 -5.48 4.45 9.14
CA LYS A 66 -6.13 3.58 10.15
C LYS A 66 -7.53 4.10 10.50
N GLU A 67 -7.72 5.42 10.63
CA GLU A 67 -9.04 6.04 10.84
C GLU A 67 -9.98 5.80 9.64
N TRP A 68 -9.52 6.08 8.42
CA TRP A 68 -10.28 5.86 7.20
C TRP A 68 -10.66 4.38 7.06
N ARG A 69 -9.74 3.46 7.33
CA ARG A 69 -9.95 2.01 7.29
C ARG A 69 -11.07 1.59 8.26
N ALA A 70 -11.03 2.07 9.50
CA ALA A 70 -12.06 1.78 10.50
C ALA A 70 -13.44 2.31 10.09
N ASP A 71 -13.48 3.49 9.48
CA ASP A 71 -14.69 4.10 8.94
C ASP A 71 -15.25 3.32 7.73
N GLN A 72 -14.38 2.80 6.84
CA GLN A 72 -14.80 1.87 5.78
C GLN A 72 -15.41 0.58 6.36
N PHE A 73 -14.78 -0.02 7.36
CA PHE A 73 -15.30 -1.24 7.99
C PHE A 73 -16.64 -1.02 8.68
N THR A 74 -16.86 0.16 9.25
CA THR A 74 -18.16 0.55 9.84
C THR A 74 -19.25 0.67 8.78
N ARG A 75 -18.90 1.08 7.56
CA ARG A 75 -19.84 1.19 6.43
C ARG A 75 -20.16 -0.13 5.75
N LEU A 76 -19.31 -1.15 5.87
CA LEU A 76 -19.59 -2.48 5.34
C LEU A 76 -20.84 -3.04 6.02
N GLY A 77 -21.88 -3.34 5.24
CA GLY A 77 -23.14 -3.83 5.77
C GLY A 77 -23.04 -5.30 6.22
N PRO A 78 -24.04 -5.81 6.97
CA PRO A 78 -24.08 -7.23 7.35
C PRO A 78 -23.99 -8.20 6.16
N ALA A 79 -24.50 -7.80 5.00
CA ALA A 79 -24.46 -8.59 3.76
C ALA A 79 -23.04 -8.69 3.17
N ASP A 80 -22.23 -7.64 3.24
CA ASP A 80 -20.84 -7.65 2.76
C ASP A 80 -19.98 -8.58 3.62
N LEU A 81 -20.25 -8.59 4.93
CA LEU A 81 -19.62 -9.49 5.90
C LEU A 81 -20.03 -10.96 5.69
N GLU A 82 -21.27 -11.21 5.28
CA GLU A 82 -21.78 -12.57 5.04
C GLU A 82 -21.23 -13.18 3.74
N VAL A 83 -21.02 -12.36 2.70
CA VAL A 83 -20.30 -12.76 1.48
C VAL A 83 -18.86 -13.15 1.80
N MET A 84 -18.18 -12.41 2.69
CA MET A 84 -16.82 -12.75 3.13
C MET A 84 -16.77 -14.03 3.97
N ARG A 85 -17.76 -14.28 4.85
CA ARG A 85 -17.90 -15.56 5.57
C ARG A 85 -18.13 -16.75 4.65
N GLY A 86 -18.76 -16.55 3.50
CA GLY A 86 -19.00 -17.59 2.48
C GLY A 86 -17.81 -17.92 1.57
N THR A 87 -16.66 -17.26 1.76
CA THR A 87 -15.42 -17.60 1.06
C THR A 87 -14.67 -18.73 1.79
N ARG A 88 -13.77 -19.42 1.09
CA ARG A 88 -12.89 -20.47 1.69
C ARG A 88 -12.08 -19.95 2.88
N LEU A 89 -11.84 -18.64 2.94
CA LEU A 89 -11.19 -17.93 4.04
C LEU A 89 -12.13 -17.77 5.24
N GLY A 90 -13.42 -17.51 5.01
CA GLY A 90 -14.45 -17.45 6.04
C GLY A 90 -14.80 -18.81 6.69
N GLU A 91 -14.61 -19.92 5.96
CA GLU A 91 -14.76 -21.27 6.50
C GLU A 91 -13.61 -21.69 7.43
N LEU A 92 -12.40 -21.14 7.22
CA LEU A 92 -11.20 -21.48 7.98
C LEU A 92 -11.07 -20.71 9.31
N VAL A 93 -11.88 -19.68 9.54
CA VAL A 93 -11.78 -18.83 10.74
C VAL A 93 -13.15 -18.68 11.40
N PRO A 94 -13.61 -19.69 12.19
CA PRO A 94 -14.98 -19.75 12.70
C PRO A 94 -15.32 -18.68 13.76
N ARG A 95 -14.33 -17.89 14.21
CA ARG A 95 -14.42 -16.96 15.35
C ARG A 95 -14.16 -15.50 15.00
N ILE A 96 -14.43 -15.09 13.77
CA ILE A 96 -14.36 -13.66 13.42
C ILE A 96 -15.62 -12.97 13.97
N THR A 97 -15.49 -12.40 15.17
CA THR A 97 -16.42 -11.41 15.75
C THR A 97 -16.12 -9.98 15.26
N MET A 98 -14.98 -9.75 14.61
CA MET A 98 -14.52 -8.44 14.14
C MET A 98 -13.73 -8.56 12.83
N VAL A 99 -14.00 -7.69 11.86
CA VAL A 99 -13.35 -7.69 10.54
C VAL A 99 -11.85 -7.44 10.67
N HIS A 100 -11.00 -8.45 10.47
CA HIS A 100 -9.55 -8.29 10.51
C HIS A 100 -9.05 -7.69 9.18
N PRO A 101 -8.23 -6.60 9.18
CA PRO A 101 -7.69 -5.99 7.97
C PRO A 101 -7.00 -6.97 7.02
N GLU A 102 -6.34 -7.98 7.57
CA GLU A 102 -5.59 -9.01 6.82
C GLU A 102 -6.47 -9.87 5.91
N LEU A 103 -7.77 -9.94 6.20
CA LEU A 103 -8.73 -10.74 5.45
C LEU A 103 -9.46 -9.90 4.39
N MET A 104 -9.23 -8.58 4.36
CA MET A 104 -9.94 -7.62 3.52
C MET A 104 -9.13 -7.20 2.28
N GLY A 105 -7.91 -7.75 2.11
CA GLY A 105 -7.00 -7.52 0.99
C GLY A 105 -6.05 -6.34 1.19
N SER A 106 -5.06 -6.24 0.30
CA SER A 106 -3.94 -5.27 0.36
C SER A 106 -4.39 -3.82 0.60
N ARG A 107 -5.57 -3.43 0.07
CA ARG A 107 -6.10 -2.05 0.17
C ARG A 107 -6.33 -1.54 1.59
N PHE A 108 -6.41 -2.44 2.58
CA PHE A 108 -6.60 -2.09 3.99
C PHE A 108 -5.36 -2.35 4.85
N GLN A 109 -4.29 -2.86 4.24
CA GLN A 109 -3.00 -3.11 4.90
C GLN A 109 -1.93 -2.11 4.47
N GLN A 110 -2.04 -1.61 3.24
CA GLN A 110 -1.03 -0.77 2.60
C GLN A 110 -1.68 0.42 1.92
N PHE A 111 -0.93 1.52 1.85
CA PHE A 111 -1.26 2.69 1.03
C PHE A 111 -0.04 3.18 0.28
N ILE A 112 -0.30 4.00 -0.74
CA ILE A 112 0.75 4.63 -1.55
C ILE A 112 0.91 6.07 -1.07
N GLU A 113 2.14 6.45 -0.82
CA GLU A 113 2.56 7.84 -0.64
C GLU A 113 3.21 8.33 -1.94
N VAL A 114 2.83 9.53 -2.36
CA VAL A 114 3.44 10.22 -3.49
C VAL A 114 4.00 11.54 -3.00
N ASP A 115 5.31 11.55 -2.79
CA ASP A 115 6.10 12.68 -2.32
C ASP A 115 6.79 13.43 -3.48
N GLU A 116 7.66 14.38 -3.14
CA GLU A 116 8.40 15.16 -4.15
C GLU A 116 9.39 14.30 -4.94
N GLU A 117 10.04 13.32 -4.31
CA GLU A 117 10.95 12.40 -5.01
C GLU A 117 10.19 11.54 -6.03
N SER A 118 9.02 11.02 -5.62
CA SER A 118 8.14 10.22 -6.48
C SER A 118 7.75 10.99 -7.73
N LEU A 119 7.24 12.22 -7.59
CA LEU A 119 6.87 13.04 -8.77
C LEU A 119 8.07 13.41 -9.63
N HIS A 120 9.22 13.73 -9.02
CA HIS A 120 10.43 14.01 -9.78
C HIS A 120 10.85 12.80 -10.64
N SER A 121 10.88 11.61 -10.05
CA SER A 121 11.25 10.38 -10.76
C SER A 121 10.29 10.04 -11.91
N MET A 122 8.99 10.30 -11.73
CA MET A 122 7.98 10.13 -12.77
C MET A 122 8.18 11.09 -13.93
N ARG A 123 8.48 12.37 -13.62
CA ARG A 123 8.74 13.39 -14.64
C ARG A 123 9.93 13.01 -15.53
N GLU A 124 11.03 12.58 -14.93
CA GLU A 124 12.19 12.10 -15.69
C GLU A 124 11.85 10.86 -16.53
N GLY A 125 11.05 9.94 -15.97
CA GLY A 125 10.59 8.75 -16.67
C GLY A 125 9.68 9.02 -17.88
N PHE A 126 8.83 10.05 -17.82
CA PHE A 126 7.93 10.43 -18.94
C PHE A 126 8.68 11.04 -20.13
N ASP A 127 9.84 11.64 -19.90
CA ASP A 127 10.67 12.24 -20.95
C ASP A 127 11.58 11.20 -21.66
N GLU A 128 11.66 9.95 -21.20
CA GLU A 128 12.44 8.88 -21.83
C GLU A 128 11.65 8.14 -22.95
N PRO A 129 12.04 8.26 -24.24
CA PRO A 129 11.29 7.68 -25.36
C PRO A 129 11.40 6.15 -25.50
N VAL A 130 12.20 5.47 -24.66
CA VAL A 130 12.62 4.06 -24.87
C VAL A 130 11.97 3.09 -23.87
N ARG A 131 11.45 3.58 -22.75
CA ARG A 131 10.71 2.75 -21.79
C ARG A 131 9.24 3.17 -21.79
N PRO A 132 8.34 2.39 -22.42
CA PRO A 132 6.91 2.65 -22.32
C PRO A 132 6.37 2.50 -20.89
N TYR A 133 7.19 1.99 -19.96
CA TYR A 133 6.88 1.76 -18.55
C TYR A 133 7.92 2.50 -17.69
N GLY A 134 7.74 3.82 -17.51
CA GLY A 134 8.72 4.73 -16.89
C GLY A 134 9.39 4.21 -15.61
N THR A 135 10.62 4.68 -15.35
CA THR A 135 11.42 4.33 -14.15
C THR A 135 10.96 5.03 -12.87
N GLY A 136 9.84 5.75 -12.92
CA GLY A 136 9.33 6.46 -11.77
C GLY A 136 8.83 5.49 -10.70
N HIS A 137 9.00 5.90 -9.45
CA HIS A 137 8.60 5.11 -8.29
C HIS A 137 7.61 5.91 -7.44
N VAL A 138 6.92 5.16 -6.58
CA VAL A 138 6.15 5.69 -5.47
C VAL A 138 6.51 4.91 -4.21
N ASP A 139 6.10 5.41 -3.05
CA ASP A 139 6.35 4.74 -1.79
C ASP A 139 5.13 3.89 -1.40
N LEU A 140 5.34 2.58 -1.25
CA LEU A 140 4.36 1.68 -0.66
C LEU A 140 4.60 1.62 0.85
N VAL A 141 3.61 2.00 1.64
CA VAL A 141 3.69 2.08 3.09
C VAL A 141 2.82 1.02 3.73
N TYR A 142 3.39 0.27 4.69
CA TYR A 142 2.65 -0.66 5.52
C TYR A 142 1.97 0.11 6.67
N ALA A 143 0.65 -0.03 6.77
CA ALA A 143 -0.17 0.80 7.64
C ALA A 143 0.03 0.48 9.13
N ASP A 144 0.21 -0.80 9.45
CA ASP A 144 0.35 -1.29 10.81
C ASP A 144 1.84 -1.46 11.20
N TRP A 145 2.73 -0.62 10.65
CA TRP A 145 4.14 -0.58 11.01
C TRP A 145 4.47 0.55 12.01
N PRO A 146 5.35 0.33 13.00
CA PRO A 146 5.81 -0.98 13.46
C PRO A 146 4.61 -1.80 13.94
N HIS A 147 4.67 -3.12 13.82
CA HIS A 147 3.58 -3.97 14.30
C HIS A 147 3.27 -3.59 15.74
N ASP A 148 2.01 -3.22 16.03
CA ASP A 148 1.51 -3.04 17.39
C ASP A 148 1.55 -4.44 18.06
N LEU A 149 2.75 -4.91 18.45
CA LEU A 149 3.01 -6.18 19.13
C LEU A 149 2.57 -6.09 20.60
N GLU A 150 1.40 -5.51 20.88
CA GLU A 150 0.84 -5.49 22.24
C GLU A 150 0.14 -6.82 22.60
N ASP A 151 0.08 -7.80 21.68
CA ASP A 151 -0.60 -9.10 21.87
C ASP A 151 0.29 -10.34 21.61
N SER A 152 1.61 -10.21 21.39
CA SER A 152 2.48 -11.38 21.51
C SER A 152 2.77 -11.61 22.99
N ASP A 153 2.01 -12.51 23.60
CA ASP A 153 2.28 -13.07 24.93
C ASP A 153 3.80 -13.20 25.12
N GLU A 154 4.28 -12.60 26.22
CA GLU A 154 5.62 -12.77 26.76
C GLU A 154 5.92 -14.27 26.92
N ASP A 155 6.43 -14.91 25.87
CA ASP A 155 7.28 -16.08 26.01
C ASP A 155 8.71 -15.59 25.82
N GLU A 156 9.28 -15.08 26.91
CA GLU A 156 10.71 -14.80 27.06
C GLU A 156 11.51 -16.11 26.96
N SER A 157 11.52 -16.77 25.80
CA SER A 157 12.64 -17.61 25.43
C SER A 157 13.78 -16.68 25.04
N GLN A 158 14.67 -16.41 26.01
CA GLN A 158 15.99 -15.83 25.76
C GLN A 158 16.76 -16.72 24.77
N GLU A 159 16.50 -16.56 23.48
CA GLU A 159 17.34 -17.08 22.41
C GLU A 159 18.33 -15.98 22.04
N GLU A 160 19.55 -16.16 22.55
CA GLU A 160 20.85 -15.77 22.01
C GLU A 160 20.84 -14.59 20.99
N TYR A 161 21.33 -13.42 21.43
CA TYR A 161 21.56 -12.22 20.62
C TYR A 161 22.18 -12.55 19.25
N GLU A 162 21.35 -12.64 18.21
CA GLU A 162 21.82 -12.54 16.84
C GLU A 162 22.40 -11.14 16.64
N ASP A 163 23.57 -11.07 16.02
CA ASP A 163 24.24 -9.83 15.61
C ASP A 163 23.38 -9.18 14.51
N TYR A 164 22.29 -8.51 14.92
CA TYR A 164 21.42 -7.80 13.98
C TYR A 164 22.26 -6.75 13.26
N GLU A 165 22.30 -6.85 11.93
CA GLU A 165 22.96 -5.85 11.10
C GLU A 165 22.28 -4.49 11.34
N VAL A 166 23.04 -3.53 11.88
CA VAL A 166 22.54 -2.19 12.13
C VAL A 166 22.69 -1.38 10.85
N PHE A 167 21.57 -0.99 10.25
CA PHE A 167 21.55 -0.20 9.02
C PHE A 167 21.58 1.31 9.31
N GLU A 168 21.98 2.08 8.30
CA GLU A 168 21.87 3.55 8.33
C GLU A 168 20.40 3.96 8.55
N PRO A 169 20.12 4.89 9.49
CA PRO A 169 18.76 5.20 9.88
C PRO A 169 17.95 5.82 8.73
N ILE A 170 16.77 5.27 8.46
CA ILE A 170 15.75 5.84 7.58
C ILE A 170 14.52 6.14 8.42
N ASP A 171 14.07 7.39 8.42
CA ASP A 171 12.98 7.89 9.28
C ASP A 171 13.18 7.54 10.77
N GLY A 172 14.45 7.44 11.21
CA GLY A 172 14.81 7.06 12.58
C GLY A 172 14.84 5.55 12.85
N CYS A 173 14.51 4.70 11.87
CA CYS A 173 14.58 3.23 11.97
C CYS A 173 15.91 2.70 11.44
N THR A 174 16.62 1.91 12.26
CA THR A 174 17.91 1.27 11.92
C THR A 174 17.78 -0.21 11.56
N GLU A 175 16.55 -0.73 11.53
CA GLU A 175 16.28 -2.10 11.12
C GLU A 175 16.37 -2.22 9.58
N GLU A 176 16.42 -3.47 9.10
CA GLU A 176 16.33 -3.75 7.68
C GLU A 176 14.98 -3.28 7.13
N ASN A 177 13.89 -3.69 7.78
CA ASN A 177 12.54 -3.28 7.44
C ASN A 177 12.19 -1.95 8.12
N VAL A 178 11.82 -0.94 7.34
CA VAL A 178 11.46 0.39 7.86
C VAL A 178 9.97 0.69 7.70
N GLY A 179 9.18 -0.32 7.31
CA GLY A 179 7.72 -0.21 7.17
C GLY A 179 7.24 0.48 5.91
N TRP A 180 8.14 0.72 4.97
CA TRP A 180 7.84 1.23 3.64
C TRP A 180 8.93 0.82 2.66
N MET A 181 8.60 0.77 1.37
CA MET A 181 9.54 0.50 0.29
C MET A 181 9.16 1.26 -0.97
N LYS A 182 10.13 1.50 -1.85
CA LYS A 182 9.87 2.08 -3.17
C LYS A 182 9.38 1.00 -4.12
N VAL A 183 8.32 1.27 -4.86
CA VAL A 183 7.79 0.38 -5.90
C VAL A 183 7.72 1.10 -7.22
N VAL A 184 8.02 0.42 -8.32
CA VAL A 184 7.87 0.99 -9.66
C VAL A 184 6.41 1.36 -9.90
N ALA A 185 6.16 2.61 -10.32
CA ALA A 185 4.80 3.12 -10.48
C ALA A 185 4.01 2.30 -11.51
N THR A 186 4.69 1.80 -12.55
CA THR A 186 4.10 0.99 -13.62
C THR A 186 3.47 -0.31 -13.14
N GLY A 187 3.88 -0.77 -11.95
CA GLY A 187 3.37 -1.99 -11.35
C GLY A 187 2.07 -1.83 -10.57
N LEU A 188 1.55 -0.61 -10.37
CA LEU A 188 0.38 -0.32 -9.52
C LEU A 188 -0.98 -0.72 -10.13
N GLY A 189 -0.99 -1.73 -11.00
CA GLY A 189 -2.21 -2.27 -11.61
C GLY A 189 -3.04 -3.15 -10.65
N PRO A 190 -4.21 -3.64 -11.09
CA PRO A 190 -5.06 -4.54 -10.34
C PRO A 190 -4.36 -5.83 -9.87
N PRO A 191 -3.45 -6.45 -10.65
CA PRO A 191 -2.70 -7.62 -10.18
C PRO A 191 -1.88 -7.32 -8.94
N PHE A 192 -1.27 -6.14 -8.83
CA PHE A 192 -0.51 -5.75 -7.65
C PHE A 192 -1.40 -5.74 -6.42
N PHE A 193 -2.51 -4.98 -6.44
CA PHE A 193 -3.42 -4.96 -5.29
C PHE A 193 -4.08 -6.32 -4.99
N PHE A 194 -4.15 -7.23 -5.96
CA PHE A 194 -4.66 -8.58 -5.72
C PHE A 194 -3.61 -9.53 -5.15
N LEU A 195 -2.34 -9.37 -5.50
CA LEU A 195 -1.25 -10.27 -5.12
C LEU A 195 -0.48 -9.77 -3.89
N SER A 196 -0.50 -8.47 -3.62
CA SER A 196 0.28 -7.81 -2.56
C SER A 196 -0.39 -7.79 -1.19
N TYR A 197 -1.10 -8.86 -0.82
CA TYR A 197 -1.79 -8.95 0.46
C TYR A 197 -1.04 -9.86 1.45
N GLY A 198 -1.13 -9.53 2.74
CA GLY A 198 -0.53 -10.31 3.81
C GLY A 198 0.91 -9.90 4.17
N ILE A 199 1.30 -10.24 5.40
CA ILE A 199 2.65 -10.02 5.93
C ILE A 199 3.70 -10.87 5.20
N GLU A 200 3.33 -12.05 4.71
CA GLU A 200 4.21 -12.97 3.98
C GLU A 200 4.70 -12.34 2.67
N TRP A 201 3.79 -11.79 1.85
CA TRP A 201 4.18 -11.09 0.62
C TRP A 201 5.09 -9.90 0.91
N TRP A 202 4.77 -9.14 1.97
CA TRP A 202 5.59 -8.00 2.38
C TRP A 202 7.01 -8.43 2.71
N GLN A 203 7.18 -9.45 3.56
CA GLN A 203 8.48 -9.96 3.97
C GLN A 203 9.29 -10.52 2.80
N GLU A 204 8.66 -11.27 1.89
CA GLU A 204 9.35 -11.87 0.74
C GLU A 204 9.73 -10.85 -0.34
N SER A 205 8.96 -9.76 -0.48
CA SER A 205 9.15 -8.75 -1.53
C SER A 205 9.83 -7.48 -1.04
N TYR A 206 10.12 -7.37 0.25
CA TYR A 206 10.64 -6.14 0.84
C TYR A 206 11.98 -5.76 0.22
N VAL A 207 12.08 -4.51 -0.23
CA VAL A 207 13.32 -3.90 -0.70
C VAL A 207 13.56 -2.66 0.13
N ARG A 208 14.67 -2.65 0.86
CA ARG A 208 15.05 -1.53 1.71
C ARG A 208 15.37 -0.29 0.85
N PRO A 209 14.74 0.87 1.10
CA PRO A 209 15.16 2.11 0.44
C PRO A 209 16.65 2.41 0.67
N PRO A 210 17.36 3.03 -0.30
CA PRO A 210 16.83 3.71 -1.49
C PRO A 210 16.56 2.82 -2.71
N ASP A 211 16.75 1.51 -2.61
CA ASP A 211 16.49 0.60 -3.73
C ASP A 211 14.99 0.50 -4.04
N VAL A 212 14.67 0.14 -5.29
CA VAL A 212 13.31 0.10 -5.82
C VAL A 212 12.91 -1.33 -6.14
N LEU A 213 11.73 -1.74 -5.67
CA LEU A 213 11.10 -3.00 -6.05
C LEU A 213 10.51 -2.89 -7.47
N TYR A 214 10.99 -3.76 -8.36
CA TYR A 214 10.45 -3.94 -9.71
C TYR A 214 9.53 -5.16 -9.73
N ILE A 215 8.29 -4.95 -10.18
CA ILE A 215 7.20 -5.94 -10.23
C ILE A 215 6.67 -6.15 -11.64
#